data_AF-A0A2D4TSQ0-F1
#
_entry.id   AF-A0A2D4TSQ0-F1
#
_cell.length_a   1.000
_cell.length_b   1.000
_cell.length_c   1.000
_cell.angle_alpha   90.00
_cell.angle_beta   90.00
_cell.angle_gamma   90.00
#
_symmetry.space_group_name_H-M   'P 1'
#
loop_
_entity.id
_entity.type
_entity.pdbx_description
1 polymer ?
#
loop_
_entity_poly.entity_id
_entity_poly.type
_entity_poly.pdbx_seq_one_letter_code
_entity_poly.pdbx_strand_id
1 'polypeptide(L)'
;MPDGMLYGLIDNGVLAFVTLLGIDIDKYFKGSGVNGALYGALIGNSLSDFLGAIADFELMMTINITLGCLIIIPVVWFILLFKKKS
;
A
#
# COMPACT_ATOMS: atom_id res chain seq x y z
N MET A 1 18.01 17.79 5.48
CA MET A 1 17.76 16.73 4.49
C MET A 1 17.36 17.41 3.19
N PRO A 2 17.64 16.82 2.01
CA PRO A 2 17.04 17.29 0.76
C PRO A 2 15.52 17.29 0.88
N ASP A 3 14.85 18.27 0.29
CA ASP A 3 13.40 18.35 0.26
C ASP A 3 12.81 17.03 -0.30
N GLY A 4 11.85 16.44 0.42
CA GLY A 4 11.23 15.16 0.05
C GLY A 4 12.00 13.89 0.42
N MET A 5 13.22 13.96 0.99
CA MET A 5 13.93 12.75 1.45
C MET A 5 13.22 12.09 2.64
N LEU A 6 12.65 12.86 3.55
CA LEU A 6 11.89 12.32 4.69
C LEU A 6 10.61 11.62 4.21
N TYR A 7 9.84 12.28 3.33
CA TYR A 7 8.70 11.66 2.66
C TYR A 7 9.09 10.34 1.99
N GLY A 8 10.12 10.35 1.15
CA GLY A 8 10.52 9.16 0.38
C GLY A 8 10.97 8.00 1.26
N LEU A 9 11.59 8.27 2.41
CA LEU A 9 11.97 7.24 3.39
C LEU A 9 10.75 6.66 4.11
N ILE A 10 9.81 7.50 4.53
CA ILE A 10 8.57 7.05 5.17
C ILE A 10 7.75 6.21 4.17
N ASP A 11 7.59 6.73 2.95
CA ASP A 11 6.81 6.10 1.90
C ASP A 11 7.33 4.68 1.59
N ASN A 12 8.57 4.60 1.11
CA ASN A 12 9.15 3.31 0.70
C ASN A 12 9.40 2.37 1.89
N GLY A 13 9.71 2.90 3.08
CA GLY A 13 9.95 2.11 4.27
C GLY A 13 8.70 1.40 4.77
N VAL A 14 7.59 2.14 4.89
CA VAL A 14 6.30 1.57 5.31
C VAL A 14 5.76 0.63 4.24
N LEU A 15 5.85 1.01 2.96
CA LEU A 15 5.45 0.14 1.84
C LEU A 15 6.19 -1.20 1.86
N ALA A 16 7.51 -1.18 1.99
CA ALA A 16 8.33 -2.39 2.01
C ALA A 16 7.97 -3.27 3.22
N PHE A 17 7.84 -2.67 4.41
CA PHE A 17 7.49 -3.40 5.62
C PHE A 17 6.13 -4.10 5.51
N VAL A 18 5.08 -3.39 5.09
CA VAL A 18 3.73 -3.95 4.97
C VAL A 18 3.66 -5.00 3.84
N THR A 19 4.42 -4.82 2.76
CA THR A 19 4.53 -5.81 1.68
C THR A 19 5.15 -7.12 2.18
N LEU A 20 6.26 -7.04 2.92
CA LEU A 20 6.93 -8.21 3.49
C LEU A 20 6.02 -8.91 4.51
N LEU A 21 5.37 -8.15 5.38
CA LEU A 21 4.38 -8.69 6.32
C LEU A 21 3.23 -9.39 5.60
N GLY A 22 2.73 -8.81 4.50
CA GLY A 22 1.70 -9.41 3.66
C GLY A 22 2.13 -10.74 3.07
N ILE A 23 3.37 -10.85 2.56
CA ILE A 23 3.95 -12.10 2.06
C ILE A 23 3.93 -13.18 3.15
N ASP A 24 4.38 -12.84 4.35
CA ASP A 24 4.47 -13.79 5.45
C ASP A 24 3.08 -14.23 5.94
N ILE A 25 2.11 -13.32 5.99
CA ILE A 25 0.71 -13.63 6.31
C ILE A 25 0.10 -14.59 5.27
N ASP A 26 0.27 -14.31 3.97
CA ASP A 26 -0.27 -15.16 2.91
C ASP A 26 0.36 -16.57 2.94
N LYS A 27 1.68 -16.65 3.17
CA LYS A 27 2.37 -17.93 3.37
C LYS A 27 1.92 -18.66 4.63
N TYR A 28 1.65 -17.94 5.73
CA TYR A 28 1.11 -18.52 6.96
C TYR A 28 -0.24 -19.24 6.68
N PHE A 29 -1.06 -18.69 5.79
CA PHE A 29 -2.31 -19.32 5.31
C PHE A 29 -2.11 -20.30 4.13
N LYS A 30 -0.89 -20.79 3.90
CA LYS A 30 -0.52 -21.74 2.83
C LYS A 30 -0.68 -21.20 1.40
N GLY A 31 -0.71 -19.88 1.24
CA GLY A 31 -0.62 -19.21 -0.05
C GLY A 31 0.81 -19.19 -0.61
N SER A 32 0.96 -18.72 -1.85
CA SER A 32 2.27 -18.57 -2.50
C SER A 32 3.06 -17.34 -2.03
N GLY A 33 2.42 -16.43 -1.28
CA GLY A 33 2.96 -15.12 -0.90
C GLY A 33 2.63 -14.02 -1.92
N VAL A 34 2.12 -14.37 -3.10
CA VAL A 34 1.85 -13.39 -4.18
C VAL A 34 0.66 -12.50 -3.86
N ASN A 35 -0.43 -13.06 -3.33
CA ASN A 35 -1.60 -12.27 -2.96
C ASN A 35 -1.28 -11.41 -1.73
N GLY A 36 -0.51 -11.96 -0.80
CA GLY A 36 0.04 -11.25 0.35
C GLY A 36 0.89 -10.04 -0.05
N ALA A 37 1.83 -10.23 -0.98
CA ALA A 37 2.65 -9.15 -1.52
C ALA A 37 1.79 -8.07 -2.18
N LEU A 38 0.82 -8.47 -3.01
CA LEU A 38 -0.03 -7.54 -3.74
C LEU A 38 -0.88 -6.68 -2.80
N TYR A 39 -1.63 -7.30 -1.88
CA TYR A 39 -2.47 -6.53 -0.94
C TYR A 39 -1.63 -5.80 0.11
N GLY A 40 -0.51 -6.39 0.54
CA GLY A 40 0.45 -5.73 1.41
C GLY A 40 1.04 -4.48 0.76
N ALA A 41 1.36 -4.51 -0.54
CA ALA A 41 1.83 -3.33 -1.27
C ALA A 41 0.73 -2.28 -1.44
N LEU A 42 -0.51 -2.65 -1.75
CA LEU A 42 -1.60 -1.67 -1.93
C LEU A 42 -2.00 -0.98 -0.61
N ILE A 43 -2.10 -1.76 0.48
CA ILE A 43 -2.36 -1.23 1.83
C ILE A 43 -1.15 -0.44 2.33
N GLY A 44 0.04 -0.98 2.14
CA GLY A 44 1.32 -0.34 2.46
C GLY A 44 1.44 1.02 1.81
N ASN A 45 1.19 1.12 0.51
CA ASN A 45 1.22 2.37 -0.24
C ASN A 45 0.22 3.39 0.32
N SER A 46 -1.01 2.97 0.59
CA SER A 46 -2.05 3.87 1.12
C SER A 46 -1.67 4.42 2.51
N LEU A 47 -1.10 3.58 3.37
CA LEU A 47 -0.64 3.97 4.69
C LEU A 47 0.63 4.83 4.63
N SER A 48 1.57 4.47 3.76
CA SER A 48 2.86 5.12 3.61
C SER A 48 2.71 6.53 3.03
N ASP A 49 1.89 6.68 1.99
CA ASP A 49 1.53 7.97 1.42
C ASP A 49 0.81 8.85 2.44
N PHE A 50 -0.11 8.31 3.25
CA PHE A 50 -0.76 9.10 4.32
C PHE A 50 0.25 9.62 5.36
N LEU A 51 1.14 8.74 5.83
CA LEU A 51 2.14 9.08 6.85
C LEU A 51 3.21 10.03 6.32
N GLY A 52 3.64 9.86 5.06
CA GLY A 52 4.53 10.80 4.40
C GLY A 52 3.85 12.14 4.14
N ALA A 53 2.62 12.12 3.64
CA ALA A 53 1.93 13.32 3.22
C ALA A 53 1.45 14.19 4.39
N ILE A 54 1.09 13.62 5.55
CA ILE A 54 0.77 14.41 6.73
C ILE A 54 2.00 15.16 7.29
N ALA A 55 3.22 14.72 6.96
CA ALA A 55 4.45 15.39 7.37
C ALA A 55 4.80 16.58 6.46
N ASP A 56 4.50 16.50 5.17
CA ASP A 56 4.99 17.45 4.15
C ASP A 56 3.90 18.25 3.41
N PHE A 57 2.61 17.87 3.51
CA PHE A 57 1.50 18.50 2.77
C PHE A 57 0.32 18.92 3.65
N GLU A 58 -0.54 19.79 3.10
CA GLU A 58 -1.78 20.21 3.74
C GLU A 58 -2.82 19.07 3.85
N LEU A 59 -3.66 19.13 4.87
CA LEU A 59 -4.63 18.08 5.20
C LEU A 59 -5.52 17.66 4.01
N MET A 60 -6.04 18.60 3.22
CA MET A 60 -6.90 18.27 2.08
C MET A 60 -6.15 17.52 0.97
N MET A 61 -4.88 17.85 0.75
CA MET A 61 -4.02 17.14 -0.21
C MET A 61 -3.72 15.73 0.29
N THR A 62 -3.34 15.59 1.56
CA THR A 62 -3.10 14.31 2.22
C THR A 62 -4.31 13.39 2.16
N ILE A 63 -5.52 13.91 2.42
CA ILE A 63 -6.77 13.14 2.31
C ILE A 63 -7.00 12.68 0.87
N ASN A 64 -6.86 13.57 -0.11
CA ASN A 64 -7.08 13.24 -1.52
C ASN A 64 -6.09 12.18 -2.04
N ILE A 65 -4.81 12.28 -1.68
CA ILE A 65 -3.79 11.28 -2.01
C ILE A 65 -4.18 9.92 -1.39
N THR A 66 -4.46 9.91 -0.09
CA THR A 66 -4.81 8.68 0.65
C THR A 66 -6.06 8.01 0.08
N LEU A 67 -7.11 8.78 -0.23
CA LEU A 67 -8.32 8.26 -0.85
C LEU A 67 -8.05 7.66 -2.23
N GLY A 68 -7.21 8.31 -3.03
CA GLY A 68 -6.79 7.80 -4.33
C GLY A 68 -6.13 6.41 -4.22
N CYS A 69 -5.21 6.25 -3.27
CA CYS A 69 -4.56 4.97 -3.01
C CYS A 69 -5.55 3.89 -2.52
N LEU A 70 -6.46 4.25 -1.61
CA LEU A 70 -7.46 3.32 -1.05
C LEU A 70 -8.47 2.84 -2.11
N ILE A 71 -8.86 3.68 -3.07
CA ILE A 71 -9.84 3.33 -4.12
C ILE A 71 -9.32 2.20 -5.03
N ILE A 72 -8.01 2.09 -5.22
CA ILE A 72 -7.43 1.05 -6.10
C ILE A 72 -7.52 -0.35 -5.47
N ILE A 73 -7.52 -0.46 -4.14
CA ILE A 73 -7.61 -1.75 -3.43
C ILE A 73 -8.86 -2.56 -3.86
N PRO A 74 -10.10 -2.04 -3.75
CA PRO A 74 -11.29 -2.78 -4.18
C PRO A 74 -11.31 -3.04 -5.69
N VAL A 75 -10.71 -2.17 -6.51
CA VAL A 75 -10.61 -2.39 -7.96
C VAL A 75 -9.75 -3.62 -8.27
N VAL A 76 -8.58 -3.74 -7.65
CA VAL A 76 -7.70 -4.90 -7.80
C VAL A 76 -8.39 -6.16 -7.29
N TRP A 77 -9.06 -6.08 -6.14
CA TRP A 77 -9.85 -7.20 -5.62
C TRP A 77 -10.92 -7.68 -6.61
N PHE A 78 -11.67 -6.73 -7.19
CA PHE A 78 -12.68 -7.02 -8.19
C PHE A 78 -12.07 -7.72 -9.41
N ILE A 79 -10.96 -7.21 -9.96
CA ILE A 79 -10.26 -7.83 -11.10
C ILE A 79 -9.85 -9.28 -10.79
N LEU A 80 -9.26 -9.53 -9.62
CA LEU A 80 -8.82 -10.87 -9.22
C LEU A 80 -10.00 -11.83 -9.01
N LEU A 81 -11.15 -11.32 -8.55
CA LEU A 81 -12.37 -12.11 -8.44
C LEU A 81 -12.80 -12.71 -9.78
N PHE A 82 -12.69 -11.93 -10.88
CA PHE A 82 -13.01 -12.44 -12.23
C PHE A 82 -11.94 -13.35 -12.79
N LYS A 83 -10.65 -13.07 -12.54
CA LYS A 83 -9.56 -13.96 -13.01
C LYS A 83 -9.63 -15.35 -12.37
N LYS A 84 -10.07 -15.47 -11.11
CA LYS A 84 -10.24 -16.77 -10.44
C LYS A 84 -11.37 -17.62 -11.03
N LYS A 85 -12.32 -17.01 -11.74
CA LYS A 85 -13.47 -17.70 -12.37
C LYS A 85 -13.19 -18.21 -13.79
N SER A 86 -12.06 -17.82 -14.40
CA SER A 86 -11.65 -18.23 -15.75
C SER A 86 -10.59 -19.31 -15.70
#